data_AF-A0A1E9AHX4-F1
#
_entry.id   AF-A0A1E9AHX4-F1
#
_cell.length_a   1.000
_cell.length_b   1.000
_cell.length_c   1.000
_cell.angle_alpha   90.00
_cell.angle_beta   90.00
_cell.angle_gamma   90.00
#
_symmetry.space_group_name_H-M   'P 1'
#
loop_
_entity.id
_entity.type
_entity.pdbx_description
1 polymer ?
#
loop_
_entity_poly.entity_id
_entity_poly.type
_entity_poly.pdbx_seq_one_letter_code
_entity_poly.pdbx_strand_id
1 'polypeptide(L)'
;MLLEIKDLEVFFKSSQGIVKAVNKVNINTREKMTTAIVGESGSGKSVTSLAVMGLLDKSSLEKISGEIIFEGKNLLESSPEELRHIRGNKISMIFQEPMTSLNPALKVGYQMSEVFRTHFDMDKKTAREKSIEMIKKVEIDRAEDVYNSYPHELSGGMRQRIMIAMALSSSPKLLIADEPTTALDVTIQKEVLELMKKLKEDMNTAIIFISHDLGVVSDIADYVNVMYAGKIVERARAEDIFKKPLHPYTRGLIRAIPTAHKKKDQLYTIRGSVPNPIDLPESCYFCDRCDEKMKICQEKIPEEVDIDGHKVSCFLYR
;
A
#
# COMPACT_ATOMS: atom_id res chain seq x y z
N MET A 1 4.29 1.06 18.98
CA MET A 1 3.47 0.99 17.74
C MET A 1 3.83 2.23 16.92
N LEU A 2 4.03 2.11 15.61
CA LEU A 2 4.40 3.26 14.77
C LEU A 2 3.16 3.90 14.13
N LEU A 3 2.34 3.08 13.47
CA LEU A 3 1.07 3.47 12.87
C LEU A 3 -0.03 2.53 13.38
N GLU A 4 -1.16 3.12 13.77
CA GLU A 4 -2.36 2.40 14.20
C GLU A 4 -3.59 3.03 13.53
N ILE A 5 -4.27 2.27 12.68
CA ILE A 5 -5.54 2.64 12.06
C ILE A 5 -6.63 1.92 12.84
N LYS A 6 -7.60 2.66 13.39
CA LYS A 6 -8.70 2.13 14.19
C LYS A 6 -10.03 2.49 13.58
N ASP A 7 -10.85 1.47 13.34
CA ASP A 7 -12.22 1.58 12.85
C ASP A 7 -12.40 2.61 11.72
N LEU A 8 -11.44 2.68 10.81
CA LEU A 8 -11.44 3.66 9.73
C LEU A 8 -12.63 3.40 8.81
N GLU A 9 -13.43 4.43 8.59
CA GLU A 9 -14.51 4.45 7.60
C GLU A 9 -14.33 5.65 6.67
N VAL A 10 -14.51 5.42 5.37
CA VAL A 10 -14.43 6.46 4.34
C VAL A 10 -15.60 6.31 3.38
N PHE A 11 -16.36 7.39 3.22
CA PHE A 11 -17.53 7.49 2.37
C PHE A 11 -17.34 8.59 1.34
N PHE A 12 -17.69 8.31 0.08
CA PHE A 12 -17.66 9.28 -1.02
C PHE A 12 -19.05 9.49 -1.61
N LYS A 13 -19.32 10.71 -2.09
CA LYS A 13 -20.45 11.02 -2.96
C LYS A 13 -20.14 10.55 -4.38
N SER A 14 -21.09 9.85 -4.98
CA SER A 14 -21.12 9.53 -6.41
C SER A 14 -22.47 9.95 -6.98
N SER A 15 -22.57 10.07 -8.30
CA SER A 15 -23.83 10.33 -9.01
C SER A 15 -24.88 9.24 -8.76
N GLN A 16 -24.45 8.03 -8.38
CA GLN A 16 -25.32 6.89 -8.13
C GLN A 16 -25.64 6.66 -6.64
N GLY A 17 -25.05 7.44 -5.72
CA GLY A 17 -25.26 7.28 -4.28
C GLY A 17 -23.98 7.44 -3.46
N ILE A 18 -24.04 7.04 -2.19
CA ILE A 18 -22.89 7.09 -1.28
C ILE A 18 -22.09 5.79 -1.41
N VAL A 19 -20.81 5.91 -1.78
CA VAL A 19 -19.88 4.80 -1.88
C VAL A 19 -19.19 4.61 -0.52
N LYS A 20 -19.37 3.45 0.11
CA LYS A 20 -18.60 3.08 1.32
C LYS A 20 -17.30 2.40 0.91
N ALA A 21 -16.24 3.19 0.70
CA ALA A 21 -14.96 2.70 0.17
C ALA A 21 -14.12 1.96 1.23
N VAL A 22 -14.21 2.38 2.49
CA VAL A 22 -13.51 1.75 3.63
C VAL A 22 -14.50 1.60 4.78
N ASN A 23 -14.50 0.45 5.44
CA ASN A 23 -15.51 0.05 6.42
C ASN A 23 -14.87 -0.61 7.65
N LYS A 24 -14.71 0.16 8.72
CA LYS A 24 -14.16 -0.27 10.02
C LYS A 24 -12.84 -1.02 9.88
N VAL A 25 -11.93 -0.44 9.09
CA VAL A 25 -10.61 -1.03 8.84
C VAL A 25 -9.70 -0.79 10.04
N ASN A 26 -9.03 -1.86 10.45
CA ASN A 26 -8.09 -1.87 11.56
C ASN A 26 -6.73 -2.41 11.09
N ILE A 27 -5.69 -1.58 11.06
CA ILE A 27 -4.35 -1.95 10.54
C ILE A 27 -3.28 -1.38 11.46
N ASN A 28 -2.31 -2.22 11.81
CA ASN A 28 -1.23 -1.85 12.73
C ASN A 28 0.13 -2.10 12.08
N THR A 29 1.06 -1.17 12.27
CA THR A 29 2.45 -1.28 11.83
C THR A 29 3.41 -0.87 12.92
N ARG A 30 4.49 -1.63 13.06
CA ARG A 30 5.60 -1.35 13.98
C ARG A 30 6.80 -0.82 13.18
N GLU A 31 7.79 -0.28 13.90
CA GLU A 31 9.05 0.12 13.28
C GLU A 31 9.72 -1.06 12.58
N LYS A 32 10.40 -0.80 11.46
CA LYS A 32 11.14 -1.78 10.64
C LYS A 32 10.31 -2.94 10.07
N MET A 33 8.98 -2.88 10.21
CA MET A 33 8.06 -3.91 9.76
C MET A 33 7.50 -3.53 8.38
N THR A 34 7.40 -4.51 7.48
CA THR A 34 6.62 -4.41 6.25
C THR A 34 5.25 -5.02 6.47
N THR A 35 4.23 -4.17 6.53
CA THR A 35 2.83 -4.59 6.61
C THR A 35 2.18 -4.42 5.25
N ALA A 36 1.72 -5.51 4.65
CA ALA A 36 1.03 -5.48 3.39
C ALA A 36 -0.48 -5.30 3.54
N ILE A 37 -1.09 -4.64 2.56
CA ILE A 37 -2.53 -4.60 2.34
C ILE A 37 -2.79 -5.15 0.94
N VAL A 38 -3.52 -6.27 0.86
CA VAL A 38 -3.75 -6.99 -0.38
C VAL A 38 -5.23 -7.15 -0.68
N GLY A 39 -5.58 -7.31 -1.96
CA GLY A 39 -6.96 -7.52 -2.39
C GLY A 39 -7.19 -7.08 -3.82
N GLU A 40 -8.35 -7.43 -4.38
CA GLU A 40 -8.76 -7.06 -5.74
C GLU A 40 -8.85 -5.54 -5.92
N SER A 41 -8.85 -5.07 -7.16
CA SER A 41 -9.08 -3.66 -7.48
C SER A 41 -10.42 -3.19 -6.90
N GLY A 42 -10.45 -1.94 -6.41
CA GLY A 42 -11.64 -1.37 -5.75
C GLY A 42 -11.92 -1.87 -4.34
N SER A 43 -11.06 -2.69 -3.72
CA SER A 43 -11.27 -3.17 -2.36
C SER A 43 -11.06 -2.12 -1.25
N GLY A 44 -10.54 -0.93 -1.58
CA GLY A 44 -10.32 0.19 -0.64
C GLY A 44 -8.88 0.40 -0.16
N LYS A 45 -7.90 -0.33 -0.73
CA LYS A 45 -6.47 -0.25 -0.34
C LYS A 45 -5.88 1.15 -0.53
N SER A 46 -6.01 1.71 -1.73
CA SER A 46 -5.50 3.06 -2.05
C SER A 46 -6.25 4.16 -1.33
N VAL A 47 -7.54 3.97 -1.05
CA VAL A 47 -8.30 4.90 -0.21
C VAL A 47 -7.75 4.91 1.23
N THR A 48 -7.34 3.75 1.74
CA THR A 48 -6.74 3.62 3.06
C THR A 48 -5.37 4.34 3.13
N SER A 49 -4.50 4.18 2.14
CA SER A 49 -3.21 4.91 2.08
C SER A 49 -3.41 6.42 1.96
N LEU A 50 -4.30 6.87 1.09
CA LEU A 50 -4.60 8.29 0.90
C LEU A 50 -5.22 8.91 2.16
N ALA A 51 -6.01 8.15 2.93
CA ALA A 51 -6.54 8.59 4.22
C ALA A 51 -5.40 8.86 5.23
N VAL A 52 -4.41 7.96 5.32
CA VAL A 52 -3.23 8.16 6.18
C VAL A 52 -2.47 9.42 5.80
N MET A 53 -2.34 9.70 4.50
CA MET A 53 -1.64 10.88 4.01
C MET A 53 -2.48 12.18 4.05
N GLY A 54 -3.77 12.10 4.39
CA GLY A 54 -4.68 13.24 4.28
C GLY A 54 -4.84 13.77 2.84
N LEU A 55 -4.76 12.87 1.85
CA LEU A 55 -4.80 13.17 0.41
C LEU A 55 -6.11 12.77 -0.26
N LEU A 56 -7.13 12.40 0.51
CA LEU A 56 -8.46 12.14 -0.05
C LEU A 56 -9.03 13.40 -0.71
N ASP A 57 -9.69 13.21 -1.85
CA ASP A 57 -10.37 14.31 -2.56
C ASP A 57 -11.54 14.83 -1.73
N LYS A 58 -11.38 16.05 -1.20
CA LYS A 58 -12.37 16.71 -0.35
C LYS A 58 -13.66 17.07 -1.09
N SER A 59 -13.65 17.14 -2.41
CA SER A 59 -14.84 17.50 -3.19
C SER A 59 -15.84 16.34 -3.27
N SER A 60 -15.34 15.11 -3.29
CA SER A 60 -16.15 13.89 -3.30
C SER A 60 -16.29 13.24 -1.91
N LEU A 61 -15.43 13.58 -0.95
CA LEU A 61 -15.49 13.02 0.41
C LEU A 61 -16.78 13.44 1.13
N GLU A 62 -17.61 12.45 1.47
CA GLU A 62 -18.83 12.66 2.27
C GLU A 62 -18.51 12.59 3.76
N LYS A 63 -17.80 11.54 4.19
CA LYS A 63 -17.48 11.31 5.59
C LYS A 63 -16.19 10.51 5.73
N ILE A 64 -15.40 10.86 6.74
CA ILE A 64 -14.32 10.05 7.27
C ILE A 64 -14.46 9.95 8.79
N SER A 65 -14.29 8.76 9.35
CA SER A 65 -14.35 8.52 10.80
C SER A 65 -13.41 7.39 11.22
N GLY A 66 -13.18 7.25 12.53
CA GLY A 66 -12.16 6.38 13.11
C GLY A 66 -10.94 7.19 13.54
N GLU A 67 -9.80 6.52 13.72
CA GLU A 67 -8.54 7.15 14.13
C GLU A 67 -7.39 6.66 13.25
N ILE A 68 -6.47 7.55 12.93
CA ILE A 68 -5.19 7.21 12.29
C ILE A 68 -4.08 7.75 13.17
N ILE A 69 -3.53 6.92 14.05
CA ILE A 69 -2.57 7.31 15.06
C ILE A 69 -1.15 7.03 14.54
N PHE A 70 -0.37 8.07 14.30
CA PHE A 70 1.04 7.99 13.94
C PHE A 70 1.90 8.64 15.03
N GLU A 71 2.84 7.87 15.59
CA GLU A 71 3.67 8.30 16.74
C GLU A 71 2.84 8.87 17.91
N GLY A 72 1.67 8.28 18.17
CA GLY A 72 0.76 8.71 19.25
C GLY A 72 -0.13 9.90 18.92
N LYS A 73 -0.07 10.45 17.71
CA LYS A 73 -0.92 11.56 17.27
C LYS A 73 -1.95 11.13 16.22
N ASN A 74 -3.21 11.52 16.41
CA ASN A 74 -4.26 11.30 15.42
C ASN A 74 -4.08 12.24 14.20
N LEU A 75 -3.83 11.68 13.03
CA LEU A 75 -3.62 12.40 11.77
C LEU A 75 -4.92 13.01 11.23
N LEU A 76 -6.09 12.44 11.53
CA LEU A 76 -7.38 12.97 11.09
C LEU A 76 -7.73 14.31 11.75
N GLU A 77 -7.18 14.56 12.93
CA GLU A 77 -7.36 15.80 13.70
C GLU A 77 -6.24 16.82 13.45
N SER A 78 -5.23 16.45 12.64
CA SER A 78 -4.07 17.31 12.41
C SER A 78 -4.40 18.46 11.46
N SER A 79 -3.82 19.63 11.74
CA SER A 79 -3.98 20.79 10.87
C SER A 79 -3.22 20.60 9.54
N PRO A 80 -3.56 21.36 8.47
CA PRO A 80 -2.81 21.32 7.22
C PRO A 80 -1.32 21.66 7.36
N GLU A 81 -0.94 22.48 8.34
CA GLU A 81 0.45 22.82 8.65
C GLU A 81 1.19 21.66 9.30
N GLU A 82 0.56 20.99 10.26
CA GLU A 82 1.13 19.81 10.91
C GLU A 82 1.33 18.67 9.91
N LEU A 83 0.35 18.44 9.04
CA LEU A 83 0.45 17.47 7.95
C LEU A 83 1.56 17.84 6.95
N ARG A 84 1.88 19.12 6.76
CA ARG A 84 3.01 19.54 5.90
C ARG A 84 4.36 19.16 6.50
N HIS A 85 4.51 19.19 7.82
CA HIS A 85 5.74 18.72 8.48
C HIS A 85 5.88 17.20 8.53
N ILE A 86 4.77 16.47 8.45
CA ILE A 86 4.76 15.00 8.46
C ILE A 86 5.05 14.45 7.05
N ARG A 87 4.36 14.97 6.03
CA ARG A 87 4.46 14.48 4.65
C ARG A 87 5.82 14.80 4.03
N GLY A 88 6.41 13.81 3.34
CA GLY A 88 7.71 13.94 2.69
C GLY A 88 8.91 13.93 3.65
N ASN A 89 8.67 14.00 4.96
CA ASN A 89 9.69 13.94 6.00
C ASN A 89 9.54 12.70 6.87
N LYS A 90 8.47 12.62 7.68
CA LYS A 90 8.22 11.47 8.57
C LYS A 90 7.49 10.32 7.88
N ILE A 91 6.56 10.66 6.99
CA ILE A 91 5.81 9.72 6.16
C ILE A 91 6.01 10.11 4.70
N SER A 92 6.48 9.17 3.89
CA SER A 92 6.61 9.32 2.44
C SER A 92 5.73 8.33 1.71
N MET A 93 5.40 8.65 0.45
CA MET A 93 4.54 7.81 -0.37
C MET A 93 5.13 7.60 -1.77
N ILE A 94 5.03 6.37 -2.28
CA ILE A 94 5.18 6.01 -3.68
C ILE A 94 3.77 5.73 -4.21
N PHE A 95 3.35 6.46 -5.25
CA PHE A 95 2.01 6.36 -5.83
C PHE A 95 1.92 5.22 -6.87
N GLN A 96 0.69 4.75 -7.14
CA GLN A 96 0.35 3.64 -8.04
C GLN A 96 0.82 3.81 -9.50
N GLU A 97 0.96 5.06 -9.96
CA GLU A 97 1.60 5.37 -11.23
C GLU A 97 2.93 6.10 -10.98
N PRO A 98 3.96 5.37 -10.58
CA PRO A 98 5.22 6.03 -10.24
C PRO A 98 5.78 6.76 -11.47
N MET A 99 5.64 6.19 -12.66
CA MET A 99 6.13 6.78 -13.90
C MET A 99 5.62 8.20 -14.22
N THR A 100 4.50 8.64 -13.61
CA THR A 100 3.94 9.99 -13.76
C THR A 100 4.28 10.94 -12.61
N SER A 101 4.93 10.45 -11.55
CA SER A 101 5.21 11.24 -10.34
C SER A 101 6.37 12.22 -10.48
N LEU A 102 7.28 11.99 -11.43
CA LEU A 102 8.32 12.97 -11.78
C LEU A 102 7.77 13.98 -12.79
N ASN A 103 7.93 15.27 -12.51
CA ASN A 103 7.60 16.32 -13.46
C ASN A 103 8.53 16.24 -14.68
N PRO A 104 8.00 15.96 -15.90
CA PRO A 104 8.81 15.73 -17.09
C PRO A 104 9.53 16.98 -17.61
N ALA A 105 9.09 18.17 -17.20
CA ALA A 105 9.70 19.45 -17.57
C ALA A 105 10.86 19.86 -16.66
N LEU A 106 11.11 19.13 -15.57
CA LEU A 106 12.16 19.42 -14.60
C LEU A 106 13.23 18.32 -14.62
N LYS A 107 14.48 18.72 -14.37
CA LYS A 107 15.57 17.75 -14.19
C LYS A 107 15.35 16.91 -12.94
N VAL A 108 15.82 15.67 -12.98
CA VAL A 108 15.72 14.71 -11.86
C VAL A 108 16.40 15.28 -10.61
N GLY A 109 17.64 15.78 -10.75
CA GLY A 109 18.39 16.32 -9.64
C GLY A 109 17.76 17.55 -8.99
N TYR A 110 17.02 18.36 -9.76
CA TYR A 110 16.28 19.50 -9.22
C TYR A 110 15.17 19.03 -8.28
N GLN A 111 14.35 18.07 -8.72
CA GLN A 111 13.24 17.51 -7.95
C GLN A 111 13.73 16.77 -6.70
N MET A 112 14.83 16.01 -6.81
CA MET A 112 15.43 15.34 -5.65
C MET A 112 16.01 16.34 -4.63
N SER A 113 16.68 17.40 -5.11
CA SER A 113 17.26 18.42 -4.24
C SER A 113 16.18 19.21 -3.50
N GLU A 114 15.00 19.38 -4.09
CA GLU A 114 13.87 20.08 -3.48
C GLU A 114 13.45 19.43 -2.15
N VAL A 115 13.47 18.10 -2.05
CA VAL A 115 13.15 17.37 -0.81
C VAL A 115 14.08 17.81 0.32
N PHE A 116 15.39 17.81 0.07
CA PHE A 116 16.39 18.20 1.05
C PHE A 116 16.28 19.66 1.47
N ARG A 117 16.04 20.55 0.50
CA ARG A 117 15.90 21.99 0.74
C ARG A 117 14.63 22.31 1.52
N THR A 118 13.54 21.61 1.23
CA THR A 118 12.22 21.85 1.85
C THR A 118 12.17 21.36 3.29
N HIS A 119 12.75 20.19 3.58
CA HIS A 119 12.61 19.56 4.88
C HIS A 119 13.79 19.77 5.83
N PHE A 120 14.97 20.16 5.31
CA PHE A 120 16.20 20.30 6.11
C PHE A 120 16.92 21.64 5.93
N ASP A 121 16.31 22.61 5.21
CA ASP A 121 16.88 23.94 4.95
C ASP A 121 18.32 23.91 4.41
N MET A 122 18.64 22.86 3.64
CA MET A 122 19.97 22.67 3.07
C MET A 122 20.25 23.69 1.98
N ASP A 123 21.50 24.15 1.90
CA ASP A 123 21.94 24.95 0.75
C ASP A 123 21.96 24.11 -0.55
N LYS A 124 22.01 24.80 -1.69
CA LYS A 124 21.94 24.17 -3.02
C LYS A 124 23.08 23.18 -3.29
N LYS A 125 24.28 23.44 -2.79
CA LYS A 125 25.46 22.59 -3.01
C LYS A 125 25.31 21.31 -2.17
N THR A 126 24.99 21.45 -0.90
CA THR A 126 24.77 20.33 0.02
C THR A 126 23.60 19.44 -0.43
N ALA A 127 22.48 20.04 -0.84
CA ALA A 127 21.32 19.30 -1.36
C ALA A 127 21.64 18.51 -2.65
N ARG A 128 22.50 19.07 -3.53
CA ARG A 128 22.97 18.39 -4.73
C ARG A 128 23.83 17.17 -4.38
N GLU A 129 24.78 17.33 -3.47
CA GLU A 129 25.66 16.24 -3.03
C GLU A 129 24.84 15.09 -2.42
N LYS A 130 23.87 15.41 -1.57
CA LYS A 130 22.94 14.43 -0.99
C LYS A 130 22.04 13.75 -2.01
N SER A 131 21.56 14.49 -3.02
CA SER A 131 20.79 13.91 -4.11
C SER A 131 21.61 12.90 -4.91
N ILE A 132 22.87 13.23 -5.24
CA ILE A 132 23.77 12.31 -5.94
C ILE A 132 24.06 11.07 -5.09
N GLU A 133 24.25 11.23 -3.78
CA GLU A 133 24.40 10.11 -2.84
C GLU A 133 23.17 9.17 -2.88
N MET A 134 21.96 9.74 -2.89
CA MET A 134 20.72 8.96 -2.99
C MET A 134 20.56 8.25 -4.34
N ILE A 135 20.95 8.89 -5.44
CA ILE A 135 20.96 8.24 -6.77
C ILE A 135 21.92 7.04 -6.77
N LYS A 136 23.09 7.17 -6.15
CA LYS A 136 24.06 6.06 -6.00
C LYS A 136 23.50 4.92 -5.13
N LYS A 137 22.77 5.25 -4.05
CA LYS A 137 22.14 4.25 -3.16
C LYS A 137 21.11 3.37 -3.87
N VAL A 138 20.47 3.87 -4.93
CA VAL A 138 19.54 3.08 -5.75
C VAL A 138 20.19 2.38 -6.93
N GLU A 139 21.53 2.24 -6.88
CA GLU A 139 22.36 1.46 -7.81
C GLU A 139 22.21 1.95 -9.26
N ILE A 140 22.09 3.27 -9.42
CA ILE A 140 22.15 3.92 -10.71
C ILE A 140 23.59 4.35 -10.98
N ASP A 141 24.18 3.76 -12.02
CA ASP A 141 25.46 4.19 -12.55
C ASP A 141 25.40 5.63 -13.08
N ARG A 142 26.55 6.31 -13.13
CA ARG A 142 26.66 7.69 -13.64
C ARG A 142 25.66 8.65 -12.97
N ALA A 143 25.56 8.57 -11.65
CA ALA A 143 24.61 9.33 -10.85
C ALA A 143 24.64 10.85 -11.12
N GLU A 144 25.81 11.40 -11.39
CA GLU A 144 26.02 12.80 -11.75
C GLU A 144 25.37 13.16 -13.10
N ASP A 145 25.38 12.25 -14.07
CA ASP A 145 24.71 12.45 -15.35
C ASP A 145 23.20 12.36 -15.18
N VAL A 146 22.72 11.34 -14.47
CA VAL A 146 21.29 11.15 -14.17
C VAL A 146 20.71 12.32 -13.38
N TYR A 147 21.47 12.89 -12.44
CA TYR A 147 21.09 14.12 -11.74
C TYR A 147 20.77 15.26 -12.73
N ASN A 148 21.48 15.33 -13.85
CA ASN A 148 21.32 16.37 -14.87
C ASN A 148 20.30 16.02 -15.95
N SER A 149 19.83 14.78 -16.00
CA SER A 149 18.85 14.29 -16.96
C SER A 149 17.42 14.69 -16.63
N TYR A 150 16.57 14.70 -17.64
CA TYR A 150 15.12 14.75 -17.52
C TYR A 150 14.53 13.35 -17.39
N PRO A 151 13.33 13.22 -16.79
CA PRO A 151 12.68 11.91 -16.63
C PRO A 151 12.55 11.13 -17.94
N HIS A 152 12.22 11.80 -19.05
CA HIS A 152 12.02 11.14 -20.34
C HIS A 152 13.30 10.52 -20.94
N GLU A 153 14.48 10.90 -20.45
CA GLU A 153 15.77 10.34 -20.85
C GLU A 153 16.12 9.05 -20.08
N LEU A 154 15.36 8.70 -19.05
CA LEU A 154 15.58 7.53 -18.20
C LEU A 154 14.71 6.34 -18.62
N SER A 155 15.23 5.12 -18.42
CA SER A 155 14.44 3.88 -18.52
C SER A 155 13.36 3.80 -17.43
N GLY A 156 12.36 2.94 -17.61
CA GLY A 156 11.30 2.75 -16.60
C GLY A 156 11.84 2.34 -15.23
N GLY A 157 12.74 1.36 -15.19
CA GLY A 157 13.40 0.93 -13.95
C GLY A 157 14.23 2.05 -13.30
N MET A 158 14.92 2.87 -14.09
CA MET A 158 15.67 4.02 -13.55
C MET A 158 14.73 5.06 -12.94
N ARG A 159 13.62 5.40 -13.60
CA ARG A 159 12.63 6.33 -13.01
C ARG A 159 12.05 5.80 -11.71
N GLN A 160 11.75 4.50 -11.65
CA GLN A 160 11.27 3.84 -10.44
C GLN A 160 12.29 3.96 -9.29
N ARG A 161 13.54 3.59 -9.57
CA ARG A 161 14.64 3.69 -8.61
C ARG A 161 14.84 5.13 -8.11
N ILE A 162 14.79 6.12 -9.00
CA ILE A 162 14.85 7.55 -8.65
C ILE A 162 13.70 7.96 -7.73
N MET A 163 12.49 7.49 -7.98
CA MET A 163 11.36 7.80 -7.13
C MET A 163 11.45 7.18 -5.74
N ILE A 164 11.89 5.92 -5.67
CA ILE A 164 12.17 5.26 -4.39
C ILE A 164 13.23 6.06 -3.63
N ALA A 165 14.29 6.48 -4.33
CA ALA A 165 15.33 7.34 -3.75
C ALA A 165 14.71 8.65 -3.21
N MET A 166 13.89 9.33 -4.00
CA MET A 166 13.25 10.59 -3.64
C MET A 166 12.30 10.44 -2.44
N ALA A 167 11.50 9.38 -2.39
CA ALA A 167 10.61 9.10 -1.27
C ALA A 167 11.39 8.81 0.03
N LEU A 168 12.56 8.19 -0.10
CA LEU A 168 13.43 7.83 1.02
C LEU A 168 14.47 8.89 1.38
N SER A 169 14.62 9.96 0.59
CA SER A 169 15.63 11.02 0.80
C SER A 169 15.59 11.60 2.21
N SER A 170 14.40 11.75 2.80
CA SER A 170 14.23 12.28 4.16
C SER A 170 14.41 11.24 5.27
N SER A 171 14.76 9.99 4.94
CA SER A 171 14.80 8.85 5.88
C SER A 171 13.49 8.73 6.69
N PRO A 172 12.34 8.60 6.03
CA PRO A 172 11.06 8.60 6.71
C PRO A 172 10.93 7.41 7.65
N LYS A 173 10.20 7.60 8.75
CA LYS A 173 9.86 6.50 9.66
C LYS A 173 8.88 5.52 9.01
N LEU A 174 8.04 6.01 8.11
CA LEU A 174 7.05 5.23 7.38
C LEU A 174 7.09 5.53 5.88
N LEU A 175 7.24 4.49 5.07
CA LEU A 175 7.04 4.54 3.63
C LEU A 175 5.74 3.83 3.28
N ILE A 176 4.82 4.52 2.60
CA ILE A 176 3.63 3.92 2.00
C ILE A 176 3.92 3.68 0.52
N ALA A 177 3.90 2.43 0.08
CA ALA A 177 4.15 2.07 -1.30
C ALA A 177 2.87 1.49 -1.91
N ASP A 178 2.19 2.29 -2.73
CA ASP A 178 0.95 1.90 -3.41
C ASP A 178 1.27 1.36 -4.79
N GLU A 179 1.15 0.04 -4.97
CA GLU A 179 1.43 -0.66 -6.22
C GLU A 179 2.78 -0.28 -6.86
N PRO A 180 3.89 -0.28 -6.08
CA PRO A 180 5.16 0.32 -6.50
C PRO A 180 5.88 -0.45 -7.61
N THR A 181 5.40 -1.63 -8.00
CA THR A 181 6.00 -2.45 -9.06
C THR A 181 5.06 -2.72 -10.23
N THR A 182 3.87 -2.10 -10.23
CA THR A 182 2.93 -2.22 -11.34
C THR A 182 3.57 -1.70 -12.63
N ALA A 183 3.26 -2.36 -13.75
CA ALA A 183 3.78 -2.04 -15.09
C ALA A 183 5.30 -2.23 -15.31
N LEU A 184 5.99 -2.93 -14.40
CA LEU A 184 7.38 -3.36 -14.59
C LEU A 184 7.45 -4.81 -15.06
N ASP A 185 8.50 -5.17 -15.78
CA ASP A 185 8.80 -6.58 -16.05
C ASP A 185 9.22 -7.31 -14.78
N VAL A 186 9.09 -8.64 -14.78
CA VAL A 186 9.33 -9.49 -13.60
C VAL A 186 10.76 -9.36 -13.05
N THR A 187 11.75 -9.07 -13.91
CA THR A 187 13.15 -8.93 -13.49
C THR A 187 13.35 -7.62 -12.74
N ILE A 188 12.93 -6.49 -13.35
CA ILE A 188 13.03 -5.18 -12.72
C ILE A 188 12.18 -5.09 -11.45
N GLN A 189 11.00 -5.72 -11.44
CA GLN A 189 10.19 -5.83 -10.23
C GLN A 189 10.98 -6.46 -9.07
N LYS A 190 11.66 -7.59 -9.30
CA LYS A 190 12.45 -8.26 -8.26
C LYS A 190 13.59 -7.37 -7.76
N GLU A 191 14.33 -6.73 -8.67
CA GLU A 191 15.40 -5.80 -8.31
C GLU A 191 14.90 -4.63 -7.46
N VAL A 192 13.74 -4.07 -7.81
CA VAL A 192 13.12 -2.97 -7.06
C VAL A 192 12.71 -3.42 -5.65
N LEU A 193 12.14 -4.61 -5.50
CA LEU A 193 11.78 -5.15 -4.18
C LEU A 193 13.00 -5.42 -3.31
N GLU A 194 14.08 -5.96 -3.88
CA GLU A 194 15.35 -6.16 -3.18
C GLU A 194 15.97 -4.83 -2.74
N LEU A 195 15.93 -3.81 -3.60
CA LEU A 195 16.35 -2.45 -3.27
C LEU A 195 15.52 -1.88 -2.10
N MET A 196 14.19 -2.00 -2.17
CA MET A 196 13.31 -1.51 -1.09
C MET A 196 13.60 -2.21 0.24
N LYS A 197 13.83 -3.53 0.25
CA LYS A 197 14.21 -4.28 1.46
C LYS A 197 15.52 -3.77 2.05
N LYS A 198 16.54 -3.58 1.21
CA LYS A 198 17.85 -3.07 1.61
C LYS A 198 17.72 -1.68 2.23
N LEU A 199 17.02 -0.77 1.58
CA LEU A 199 16.82 0.59 2.08
C LEU A 199 15.98 0.64 3.35
N LYS A 200 14.97 -0.24 3.48
CA LYS A 200 14.19 -0.42 4.72
C LYS A 200 15.10 -0.66 5.92
N GLU A 201 16.01 -1.62 5.78
CA GLU A 201 16.96 -1.99 6.84
C GLU A 201 17.97 -0.87 7.12
N ASP A 202 18.59 -0.32 6.07
CA ASP A 202 19.60 0.74 6.19
C ASP A 202 19.05 2.02 6.86
N MET A 203 17.77 2.34 6.61
CA MET A 203 17.14 3.59 7.06
C MET A 203 16.21 3.41 8.26
N ASN A 204 16.04 2.18 8.78
CA ASN A 204 15.11 1.83 9.84
C ASN A 204 13.65 2.25 9.56
N THR A 205 13.26 2.24 8.28
CA THR A 205 11.93 2.65 7.81
C THR A 205 10.93 1.49 7.95
N ALA A 206 9.70 1.75 8.38
CA ALA A 206 8.61 0.79 8.24
C ALA A 206 7.93 0.96 6.88
N ILE A 207 7.34 -0.11 6.33
CA ILE A 207 6.68 -0.08 5.02
C ILE A 207 5.22 -0.50 5.15
N ILE A 208 4.30 0.32 4.64
CA ILE A 208 2.96 -0.13 4.23
C ILE A 208 3.05 -0.47 2.75
N PHE A 209 2.91 -1.75 2.41
CA PHE A 209 3.02 -2.22 1.03
C PHE A 209 1.65 -2.59 0.49
N ILE A 210 1.15 -1.87 -0.50
CA ILE A 210 -0.14 -2.16 -1.12
C ILE A 210 0.09 -2.81 -2.47
N SER A 211 -0.55 -3.95 -2.69
CA SER A 211 -0.49 -4.67 -3.96
C SER A 211 -1.72 -5.54 -4.16
N HIS A 212 -2.04 -5.83 -5.41
CA HIS A 212 -2.98 -6.89 -5.76
C HIS A 212 -2.27 -8.22 -6.07
N ASP A 213 -0.94 -8.21 -6.22
CA ASP A 213 -0.11 -9.39 -6.49
C ASP A 213 0.43 -9.98 -5.18
N LEU A 214 -0.13 -11.14 -4.79
CA LEU A 214 0.29 -11.89 -3.63
C LEU A 214 1.69 -12.53 -3.78
N GLY A 215 2.16 -12.79 -5.00
CA GLY A 215 3.51 -13.28 -5.25
C GLY A 215 4.55 -12.27 -4.80
N VAL A 216 4.37 -11.01 -5.20
CA VAL A 216 5.21 -9.88 -4.75
C VAL A 216 5.16 -9.70 -3.23
N VAL A 217 3.95 -9.81 -2.66
CA VAL A 217 3.75 -9.65 -1.21
C VAL A 217 4.48 -10.73 -0.43
N SER A 218 4.52 -11.96 -0.94
CA SER A 218 5.23 -13.08 -0.30
C SER A 218 6.74 -12.83 -0.17
N ASP A 219 7.30 -12.03 -1.07
CA ASP A 219 8.72 -11.70 -1.03
C ASP A 219 9.04 -10.64 0.03
N ILE A 220 8.18 -9.64 0.23
CA ILE A 220 8.55 -8.41 0.98
C ILE A 220 7.86 -8.23 2.34
N ALA A 221 6.70 -8.85 2.56
CA ALA A 221 5.86 -8.56 3.72
C ALA A 221 6.20 -9.44 4.93
N ASP A 222 6.19 -8.82 6.12
CA ASP A 222 6.24 -9.53 7.41
C ASP A 222 4.83 -9.92 7.88
N TYR A 223 3.85 -9.07 7.58
CA TYR A 223 2.45 -9.21 8.00
C TYR A 223 1.52 -8.77 6.88
N VAL A 224 0.39 -9.43 6.72
CA VAL A 224 -0.50 -9.22 5.59
C VAL A 224 -1.92 -8.98 6.10
N ASN A 225 -2.57 -7.95 5.57
CA ASN A 225 -3.99 -7.67 5.76
C ASN A 225 -4.70 -7.87 4.42
N VAL A 226 -5.58 -8.85 4.34
CA VAL A 226 -6.39 -9.15 3.15
C VAL A 226 -7.67 -8.33 3.23
N MET A 227 -7.86 -7.45 2.24
CA MET A 227 -8.96 -6.50 2.15
C MET A 227 -9.93 -6.90 1.04
N TYR A 228 -11.21 -6.97 1.39
CA TYR A 228 -12.30 -7.27 0.46
C TYR A 228 -13.46 -6.30 0.67
N ALA A 229 -13.90 -5.63 -0.39
CA ALA A 229 -15.05 -4.71 -0.38
C ALA A 229 -15.06 -3.74 0.84
N GLY A 230 -13.94 -3.06 1.07
CA GLY A 230 -13.80 -2.07 2.13
C GLY A 230 -13.47 -2.62 3.52
N LYS A 231 -13.42 -3.95 3.71
CA LYS A 231 -13.15 -4.60 5.02
C LYS A 231 -11.87 -5.42 5.00
N ILE A 232 -11.18 -5.50 6.15
CA ILE A 232 -10.16 -6.53 6.38
C ILE A 232 -10.89 -7.83 6.71
N VAL A 233 -10.71 -8.85 5.87
CA VAL A 233 -11.36 -10.16 6.04
C VAL A 233 -10.44 -11.19 6.67
N GLU A 234 -9.13 -10.98 6.59
CA GLU A 234 -8.11 -11.85 7.17
C GLU A 234 -6.81 -11.08 7.40
N ARG A 235 -6.14 -11.32 8.51
CA ARG A 235 -4.82 -10.74 8.80
C ARG A 235 -3.98 -11.63 9.70
N ALA A 236 -2.74 -11.85 9.31
CA ALA A 236 -1.77 -12.64 10.08
C ALA A 236 -0.34 -12.35 9.59
N ARG A 237 0.65 -13.05 10.16
CA ARG A 237 2.00 -13.07 9.60
C ARG A 237 1.96 -13.56 8.16
N ALA A 238 2.85 -13.04 7.31
CA ALA A 238 2.87 -13.41 5.91
C ALA A 238 2.98 -14.94 5.72
N GLU A 239 3.86 -15.58 6.47
CA GLU A 239 4.05 -17.03 6.44
C GLU A 239 2.75 -17.82 6.68
N ASP A 240 1.94 -17.39 7.66
CA ASP A 240 0.67 -18.05 8.00
C ASP A 240 -0.39 -17.84 6.91
N ILE A 241 -0.46 -16.64 6.33
CA ILE A 241 -1.37 -16.35 5.20
C ILE A 241 -1.04 -17.23 4.00
N PHE A 242 0.24 -17.41 3.66
CA PHE A 242 0.63 -18.21 2.49
C PHE A 242 0.54 -19.72 2.73
N LYS A 243 0.81 -20.20 3.96
CA LYS A 243 0.79 -21.64 4.28
C LYS A 243 -0.59 -22.15 4.69
N LYS A 244 -1.34 -21.35 5.46
CA LYS A 244 -2.63 -21.72 6.07
C LYS A 244 -3.66 -20.60 5.94
N PRO A 245 -3.98 -20.14 4.71
CA PRO A 245 -5.03 -19.16 4.51
C PRO A 245 -6.39 -19.67 5.01
N LEU A 246 -7.05 -18.87 5.84
CA LEU A 246 -8.30 -19.24 6.49
C LEU A 246 -9.52 -18.82 5.66
N HIS A 247 -9.62 -17.54 5.29
CA HIS A 247 -10.80 -17.00 4.63
C HIS A 247 -10.92 -17.60 3.21
N PRO A 248 -12.13 -18.04 2.78
CA PRO A 248 -12.34 -18.58 1.44
C PRO A 248 -11.83 -17.67 0.31
N TYR A 249 -12.00 -16.35 0.46
CA TYR A 249 -11.43 -15.34 -0.43
C TYR A 249 -9.89 -15.42 -0.54
N THR A 250 -9.18 -15.42 0.59
CA THR A 250 -7.71 -15.50 0.62
C THR A 250 -7.20 -16.79 0.02
N ARG A 251 -7.87 -17.91 0.32
CA ARG A 251 -7.62 -19.21 -0.34
C ARG A 251 -7.78 -19.09 -1.86
N GLY A 252 -8.82 -18.41 -2.31
CA GLY A 252 -9.06 -18.14 -3.72
C GLY A 252 -7.94 -17.31 -4.36
N LEU A 253 -7.52 -16.23 -3.71
CA LEU A 253 -6.43 -15.37 -4.20
C LEU A 253 -5.11 -16.15 -4.33
N ILE A 254 -4.76 -16.96 -3.32
CA ILE A 254 -3.53 -17.78 -3.36
C ILE A 254 -3.61 -18.85 -4.45
N ARG A 255 -4.77 -19.49 -4.63
CA ARG A 255 -4.98 -20.49 -5.70
C ARG A 255 -4.86 -19.89 -7.10
N ALA A 256 -5.21 -18.62 -7.25
CA ALA A 256 -5.12 -17.85 -8.49
C ALA A 256 -3.68 -17.46 -8.86
N ILE A 257 -2.71 -17.56 -7.93
CA ILE A 257 -1.30 -17.28 -8.22
C ILE A 257 -0.79 -18.30 -9.27
N PRO A 258 -0.24 -17.83 -10.41
CA PRO A 258 0.36 -18.70 -11.41
C PRO A 258 1.59 -19.43 -10.83
N THR A 259 1.67 -20.75 -11.01
CA THR A 259 2.85 -21.55 -10.62
C THR A 259 3.44 -22.22 -11.85
N ALA A 260 4.77 -22.25 -11.98
CA ALA A 260 5.49 -22.80 -13.14
C ALA A 260 5.08 -24.23 -13.54
N HIS A 261 4.54 -25.02 -12.61
CA HIS A 261 4.14 -26.41 -12.83
C HIS A 261 2.65 -26.62 -13.17
N LYS A 262 1.81 -25.58 -13.15
CA LYS A 262 0.40 -25.71 -13.55
C LYS A 262 0.29 -25.64 -15.09
N LYS A 263 -0.30 -26.67 -15.70
CA LYS A 263 -0.67 -26.65 -17.13
C LYS A 263 -1.58 -25.43 -17.40
N LYS A 264 -1.37 -24.74 -18.52
CA LYS A 264 -2.06 -23.50 -18.93
C LYS A 264 -3.60 -23.60 -18.94
N ASP A 265 -4.17 -24.80 -18.99
CA ASP A 265 -5.61 -24.98 -19.25
C ASP A 265 -6.53 -24.83 -18.03
N GLN A 266 -6.01 -24.63 -16.81
CA GLN A 266 -6.85 -24.39 -15.62
C GLN A 266 -6.24 -23.34 -14.68
N LEU A 267 -6.31 -22.07 -15.08
CA LEU A 267 -6.14 -20.97 -14.12
C LEU A 267 -7.37 -20.90 -13.22
N TYR A 268 -7.16 -20.97 -11.91
CA TYR A 268 -8.26 -20.80 -10.95
C TYR A 268 -8.66 -19.33 -10.92
N THR A 269 -9.97 -19.07 -11.05
CA THR A 269 -10.54 -17.73 -10.92
C THR A 269 -11.59 -17.72 -9.83
N ILE A 270 -11.62 -16.64 -9.05
CA ILE A 270 -12.68 -16.39 -8.09
C ILE A 270 -13.91 -15.94 -8.88
N ARG A 271 -15.00 -16.71 -8.83
CA ARG A 271 -16.22 -16.46 -9.60
C ARG A 271 -16.93 -15.18 -9.15
N GLY A 272 -17.74 -14.61 -10.03
CA GLY A 272 -18.54 -13.42 -9.76
C GLY A 272 -17.71 -12.13 -9.69
N SER A 273 -18.36 -11.03 -9.32
CA SER A 273 -17.76 -9.71 -9.16
C SER A 273 -17.79 -9.26 -7.70
N VAL A 274 -16.84 -8.39 -7.32
CA VAL A 274 -16.87 -7.69 -6.03
C VAL A 274 -18.23 -6.97 -5.91
N PRO A 275 -18.89 -6.99 -4.73
CA PRO A 275 -20.16 -6.31 -4.53
C PRO A 275 -20.03 -4.81 -4.77
N ASN A 276 -21.13 -4.18 -5.19
CA ASN A 276 -21.16 -2.75 -5.42
C ASN A 276 -20.94 -2.02 -4.08
N PRO A 277 -19.93 -1.13 -3.97
CA PRO A 277 -19.67 -0.40 -2.73
C PRO A 277 -20.74 0.64 -2.36
N ILE A 278 -21.72 0.91 -3.25
CA ILE A 278 -22.92 1.72 -2.96
C ILE A 278 -23.99 0.90 -2.24
N ASP A 279 -24.12 -0.38 -2.57
CA ASP A 279 -25.15 -1.28 -2.07
C ASP A 279 -24.48 -2.54 -1.51
N LEU A 280 -23.74 -2.34 -0.40
CA LEU A 280 -23.06 -3.43 0.28
C LEU A 280 -24.09 -4.29 1.03
N PRO A 281 -23.98 -5.63 0.98
CA PRO A 281 -24.93 -6.52 1.64
C PRO A 281 -24.88 -6.34 3.16
N GLU A 282 -26.01 -6.56 3.84
CA GLU A 282 -26.09 -6.58 5.31
C GLU A 282 -25.58 -7.91 5.93
N SER A 283 -25.06 -8.80 5.09
CA SER A 283 -24.56 -10.13 5.45
C SER A 283 -23.09 -10.30 5.03
N CYS A 284 -22.56 -11.51 4.93
CA CYS A 284 -21.16 -11.73 4.55
C CYS A 284 -20.89 -11.19 3.14
N TYR A 285 -19.93 -10.25 3.00
CA TYR A 285 -19.67 -9.55 1.73
C TYR A 285 -19.19 -10.50 0.63
N PHE A 286 -18.59 -11.62 1.00
CA PHE A 286 -18.08 -12.63 0.07
C PHE A 286 -19.09 -13.77 -0.20
N CYS A 287 -20.28 -13.75 0.43
CA CYS A 287 -21.24 -14.87 0.41
C CYS A 287 -21.58 -15.36 -1.00
N ASP A 288 -21.85 -14.45 -1.94
CA ASP A 288 -22.26 -14.81 -3.31
C ASP A 288 -21.15 -15.42 -4.15
N ARG A 289 -19.89 -15.21 -3.76
CA ARG A 289 -18.69 -15.74 -4.42
C ARG A 289 -18.04 -16.91 -3.66
N CYS A 290 -18.59 -17.27 -2.49
CA CYS A 290 -18.02 -18.27 -1.61
C CYS A 290 -18.56 -19.67 -1.92
N ASP A 291 -17.66 -20.60 -2.27
CA ASP A 291 -18.00 -22.01 -2.50
C ASP A 291 -18.40 -22.75 -1.19
N GLU A 292 -18.07 -22.19 -0.03
CA GLU A 292 -18.36 -22.72 1.31
C GLU A 292 -19.43 -21.89 2.04
N LYS A 293 -20.30 -21.19 1.28
CA LYS A 293 -21.36 -20.38 1.87
C LYS A 293 -22.33 -21.26 2.68
N MET A 294 -22.69 -20.76 3.86
CA MET A 294 -23.68 -21.36 4.77
C MET A 294 -24.87 -20.42 4.91
N LYS A 295 -26.00 -20.93 5.44
CA LYS A 295 -27.21 -20.11 5.68
C LYS A 295 -26.92 -18.85 6.50
N ILE A 296 -26.11 -18.97 7.57
CA ILE A 296 -25.73 -17.82 8.42
C ILE A 296 -24.96 -16.74 7.64
N CYS A 297 -24.22 -17.10 6.59
CA CYS A 297 -23.49 -16.13 5.76
C CYS A 297 -24.42 -15.19 4.98
N GLN A 298 -25.67 -15.62 4.73
CA GLN A 298 -26.70 -14.83 4.05
C GLN A 298 -27.47 -13.91 5.01
N GLU A 299 -27.36 -14.15 6.31
CA GLU A 299 -28.16 -13.48 7.35
C GLU A 299 -27.35 -12.46 8.16
N LYS A 300 -26.03 -12.66 8.29
CA LYS A 300 -25.19 -11.86 9.19
C LYS A 300 -23.81 -11.56 8.59
N ILE A 301 -23.20 -10.48 9.07
CA ILE A 301 -21.78 -10.18 8.85
C ILE A 301 -20.96 -10.99 9.87
N PRO A 302 -19.92 -11.72 9.44
CA PRO A 302 -19.03 -12.42 10.38
C PRO A 302 -18.23 -11.42 11.21
N GLU A 303 -18.14 -11.68 12.51
CA GLU A 303 -17.22 -10.98 13.40
C GLU A 303 -15.79 -11.51 13.20
N GLU A 304 -14.80 -10.69 13.58
CA GLU A 304 -13.41 -11.11 13.55
C GLU A 304 -13.13 -12.05 14.71
N VAL A 305 -12.61 -13.24 14.41
CA VAL A 305 -12.12 -14.21 15.39
C VAL A 305 -10.61 -14.31 15.30
N ASP A 306 -9.94 -14.59 16.43
CA ASP A 306 -8.50 -14.75 16.54
C ASP A 306 -8.15 -16.22 16.78
N ILE A 307 -7.39 -16.82 15.86
CA ILE A 307 -6.92 -18.20 15.93
C ILE A 307 -5.40 -18.14 16.07
N ASP A 308 -4.89 -18.20 17.30
CA ASP A 308 -3.46 -18.19 17.60
C ASP A 308 -2.67 -17.01 16.99
N GLY A 309 -3.27 -15.82 16.92
CA GLY A 309 -2.70 -14.62 16.30
C GLY A 309 -3.05 -14.44 14.82
N HIS A 310 -3.78 -15.40 14.23
CA HIS A 310 -4.33 -15.33 12.88
C HIS A 310 -5.79 -14.89 12.95
N LYS A 311 -6.07 -13.66 12.54
CA LYS A 311 -7.41 -13.09 12.62
C LYS A 311 -8.17 -13.24 11.32
N VAL A 312 -9.44 -13.64 11.40
CA VAL A 312 -10.30 -13.87 10.23
C VAL A 312 -11.74 -13.49 10.53
N SER A 313 -12.42 -12.86 9.58
CA SER A 313 -13.86 -12.57 9.64
C SER A 313 -14.64 -13.59 8.81
N CYS A 314 -14.87 -14.79 9.35
CA CYS A 314 -15.59 -15.86 8.64
C CYS A 314 -16.27 -16.85 9.59
N PHE A 315 -17.54 -17.20 9.32
CA PHE A 315 -18.33 -18.13 10.15
C PHE A 315 -17.83 -19.59 10.16
N LEU A 316 -16.86 -19.95 9.30
CA LEU A 316 -16.19 -21.26 9.36
C LEU A 316 -15.36 -21.42 10.64
N TYR A 317 -15.01 -20.30 11.29
CA TYR A 317 -14.17 -20.26 12.48
C TYR A 317 -14.96 -19.64 13.63
N ARG A 318 -14.73 -20.12 14.85
CA ARG A 318 -15.36 -19.69 16.10
C ARG A 318 -14.39 -19.79 17.25
#